data_AF-A0A285V258-F1
#
_entry.id   AF-A0A285V258-F1
#
_cell.length_a   1.000
_cell.length_b   1.000
_cell.length_c   1.000
_cell.angle_alpha   90.00
_cell.angle_beta   90.00
_cell.angle_gamma   90.00
#
_symmetry.space_group_name_H-M   'P 1'
#
loop_
_entity.id
_entity.type
_entity.pdbx_description
1 polymer ?
#
loop_
_entity_poly.entity_id
_entity_poly.type
_entity_poly.pdbx_seq_one_letter_code
_entity_poly.pdbx_strand_id
1 'polypeptide(L)'
;MLECSLRAQWLAQRGPKALPSFLHDGARQRLNLGTSMMQAAWVGMSAEIIERLQEDVPSKGELDEQARRFERMLNDFDSGTVLYTFFRFLSGLSHPSTSLIDAYTDTDERTRAVSLRHRAALDGAEATWTWLIVLALVWAWSALDSVSSESPDRHYLRSVARETGTAAMLELSAEAKRQKFLDEYEAGRRPRT
;
A
#
# COMPACT_ATOMS: atom_id res chain seq x y z
N MET A 1 -5.51 -3.83 -2.92
CA MET A 1 -6.26 -2.66 -2.42
C MET A 1 -5.68 -2.09 -1.14
N LEU A 2 -5.47 -2.87 -0.07
CA LEU A 2 -4.93 -2.35 1.21
C LEU A 2 -3.59 -1.61 1.04
N GLU A 3 -2.60 -2.24 0.38
CA GLU A 3 -1.30 -1.59 0.14
C GLU A 3 -1.42 -0.24 -0.56
N CYS A 4 -2.24 -0.17 -1.62
CA CYS A 4 -2.49 1.07 -2.36
C CYS A 4 -3.11 2.14 -1.48
N SER A 5 -4.09 1.79 -0.64
CA SER A 5 -4.73 2.73 0.28
C SER A 5 -3.75 3.30 1.32
N LEU A 6 -2.84 2.45 1.83
CA LEU A 6 -1.82 2.85 2.80
C LEU A 6 -0.75 3.75 2.16
N ARG A 7 -0.33 3.44 0.93
CA ARG A 7 0.56 4.31 0.14
C ARG A 7 -0.09 5.67 -0.14
N ALA A 8 -1.39 5.69 -0.48
CA ALA A 8 -2.12 6.93 -0.71
C ALA A 8 -2.22 7.77 0.56
N GLN A 9 -2.54 7.16 1.71
CA GLN A 9 -2.50 7.82 3.02
C GLN A 9 -1.13 8.39 3.33
N TRP A 10 -0.07 7.64 3.02
CA TRP A 10 1.30 8.08 3.28
C TRP A 10 1.67 9.30 2.42
N LEU A 11 1.33 9.27 1.12
CA LEU A 11 1.52 10.40 0.22
C LEU A 11 0.74 11.64 0.67
N ALA A 12 -0.53 11.46 1.03
CA ALA A 12 -1.38 12.54 1.54
C ALA A 12 -0.81 13.16 2.83
N GLN A 13 -0.30 12.32 3.74
CA GLN A 13 0.22 12.79 5.03
C GLN A 13 1.62 13.40 4.93
N ARG A 14 2.53 12.81 4.15
CA ARG A 14 3.91 13.31 3.99
C ARG A 14 4.01 14.44 2.97
N GLY A 15 3.00 14.62 2.12
CA GLY A 15 2.92 15.73 1.19
C GLY A 15 3.96 15.69 0.06
N PRO A 16 4.34 16.86 -0.50
CA PRO A 16 5.14 16.94 -1.72
C PRO A 16 6.50 16.23 -1.67
N LYS A 17 7.14 16.14 -0.48
CA LYS A 17 8.45 15.48 -0.33
C LYS A 17 8.41 13.96 -0.56
N ALA A 18 7.25 13.33 -0.36
CA ALA A 18 7.09 11.89 -0.56
C ALA A 18 6.92 11.50 -2.04
N LEU A 19 6.42 12.42 -2.86
CA LEU A 19 6.08 12.14 -4.26
C LEU A 19 7.29 11.74 -5.12
N PRO A 20 8.45 12.44 -5.09
CA PRO A 20 9.61 12.05 -5.90
C PRO A 20 10.11 10.64 -5.55
N SER A 21 10.18 10.29 -4.27
CA SER A 21 10.57 8.96 -3.81
C SER A 21 9.61 7.87 -4.27
N PHE A 22 8.31 8.13 -4.21
CA PHE A 22 7.28 7.20 -4.70
C PHE A 22 7.36 6.98 -6.21
N LEU A 23 7.51 8.06 -6.99
CA LEU A 23 7.64 7.99 -8.45
C LEU A 23 8.94 7.28 -8.87
N HIS A 24 10.04 7.58 -8.20
CA HIS A 24 11.33 6.93 -8.42
C HIS A 24 11.26 5.42 -8.16
N ASP A 25 10.66 4.98 -7.05
CA ASP A 25 10.50 3.54 -6.79
C ASP A 25 9.62 2.86 -7.84
N GLY A 26 8.51 3.49 -8.24
CA GLY A 26 7.65 2.98 -9.30
C GLY A 26 8.35 2.84 -10.65
N ALA A 27 9.13 3.86 -11.07
CA ALA A 27 9.92 3.81 -12.29
C ALA A 27 11.01 2.73 -12.23
N ARG A 28 11.72 2.63 -11.09
CA ARG A 28 12.70 1.58 -10.85
C ARG A 28 12.09 0.18 -10.94
N GLN A 29 10.89 -0.04 -10.39
CA GLN A 29 10.20 -1.32 -10.49
C GLN A 29 9.84 -1.67 -11.94
N ARG A 30 9.38 -0.69 -12.75
CA ARG A 30 9.12 -0.89 -14.18
C ARG A 30 10.39 -1.22 -14.95
N LEU A 31 11.49 -0.53 -14.68
CA LEU A 31 12.80 -0.84 -15.27
C LEU A 31 13.24 -2.26 -14.92
N ASN A 32 13.18 -2.65 -13.64
CA ASN A 32 13.54 -3.99 -13.20
C ASN A 32 12.70 -5.08 -13.90
N LEU A 33 11.38 -4.87 -14.01
CA LEU A 33 10.50 -5.78 -14.74
C LEU A 33 10.93 -5.88 -16.20
N GLY A 34 11.17 -4.75 -16.87
CA GLY A 34 11.68 -4.72 -18.24
C GLY A 34 12.98 -5.52 -18.38
N THR A 35 13.95 -5.31 -17.49
CA THR A 35 15.22 -6.05 -17.49
C THR A 35 14.99 -7.55 -17.33
N SER A 36 14.13 -7.98 -16.41
CA SER A 36 13.80 -9.40 -16.23
C SER A 36 13.09 -9.99 -17.46
N MET A 37 12.18 -9.26 -18.09
CA MET A 37 11.51 -9.71 -19.32
C MET A 37 12.51 -9.85 -20.48
N MET A 38 13.47 -8.93 -20.61
CA MET A 38 14.54 -9.02 -21.59
C MET A 38 15.43 -10.25 -21.34
N GLN A 39 15.81 -10.51 -20.08
CA GLN A 39 16.59 -11.70 -19.70
C GLN A 39 15.84 -13.00 -19.98
N ALA A 40 14.51 -12.99 -19.83
CA ALA A 40 13.64 -14.12 -20.15
C ALA A 40 13.34 -14.27 -21.66
N ALA A 41 13.95 -13.45 -22.52
CA ALA A 41 13.68 -13.39 -23.96
C ALA A 41 12.18 -13.21 -24.28
N TRP A 42 11.47 -12.41 -23.49
CA TRP A 42 10.05 -12.13 -23.69
C TRP A 42 9.82 -11.44 -25.04
N VAL A 43 8.86 -11.96 -25.82
CA VAL A 43 8.56 -11.46 -27.15
C VAL A 43 8.15 -9.98 -27.10
N GLY A 44 8.84 -9.14 -27.88
CA GLY A 44 8.58 -7.71 -27.95
C GLY A 44 9.40 -6.85 -26.99
N MET A 45 10.28 -7.45 -26.17
CA MET A 45 11.29 -6.69 -25.43
C MET A 45 12.54 -6.46 -26.27
N SER A 46 13.06 -5.23 -26.24
CA SER A 46 14.30 -4.83 -26.91
C SER A 46 15.18 -3.99 -25.99
N ALA A 47 16.46 -3.82 -26.37
CA ALA A 47 17.38 -2.95 -25.65
C ALA A 47 16.91 -1.49 -25.65
N GLU A 48 16.30 -1.00 -26.74
CA GLU A 48 15.79 0.38 -26.80
C GLU A 48 14.65 0.62 -25.80
N ILE A 49 13.82 -0.40 -25.53
CA ILE A 49 12.77 -0.29 -24.50
C ILE A 49 13.39 -0.13 -23.11
N ILE A 50 14.48 -0.86 -22.82
CA ILE A 50 15.17 -0.75 -21.52
C ILE A 50 15.83 0.62 -21.37
N GLU A 51 16.48 1.12 -22.41
CA GLU A 51 17.10 2.44 -22.41
C GLU A 51 16.07 3.53 -22.11
N ARG A 52 14.91 3.52 -22.80
CA ARG A 52 13.80 4.44 -22.52
C ARG A 52 13.28 4.34 -21.09
N LEU A 53 13.08 3.12 -20.59
CA LEU A 53 12.65 2.92 -19.20
C LEU A 53 13.66 3.45 -18.19
N GLN A 54 14.95 3.43 -18.53
CA GLN A 54 16.03 3.95 -17.69
C GLN A 54 16.08 5.48 -17.72
N GLU A 55 15.86 6.11 -18.87
CA GLU A 55 15.73 7.56 -19.01
C GLU A 55 14.50 8.11 -18.26
N ASP A 56 13.42 7.34 -18.19
CA ASP A 56 12.18 7.70 -17.49
C ASP A 56 12.28 7.57 -15.95
N VAL A 57 13.42 7.16 -15.38
CA VAL A 57 13.61 7.08 -13.93
C VAL A 57 13.90 8.47 -13.35
N PRO A 58 12.99 9.06 -12.55
CA PRO A 58 13.21 10.38 -11.97
C PRO A 58 14.31 10.33 -10.91
N SER A 59 14.82 11.49 -10.48
CA SER A 59 15.79 11.55 -9.39
C SER A 59 15.22 11.01 -8.07
N LYS A 60 16.10 10.49 -7.21
CA LYS A 60 15.76 10.05 -5.86
C LYS A 60 15.25 11.23 -5.04
N GLY A 61 14.12 11.03 -4.35
CA GLY A 61 13.65 11.95 -3.31
C GLY A 61 14.27 11.66 -1.94
N GLU A 62 14.05 12.56 -0.99
CA GLU A 62 14.56 12.49 0.39
C GLU A 62 14.02 11.28 1.18
N LEU A 63 12.86 10.74 0.78
CA LEU A 63 12.19 9.61 1.44
C LEU A 63 12.30 8.29 0.64
N ASP A 64 13.35 8.13 -0.19
CA ASP A 64 13.51 6.97 -1.09
C ASP A 64 13.59 5.65 -0.32
N GLU A 65 14.26 5.62 0.84
CA GLU A 65 14.41 4.42 1.65
C GLU A 65 13.07 3.98 2.31
N GLN A 66 12.19 4.93 2.64
CA GLN A 66 10.83 4.67 3.11
C GLN A 66 9.97 4.17 1.96
N ALA A 67 10.01 4.84 0.80
CA ALA A 67 9.22 4.46 -0.37
C ALA A 67 9.55 3.04 -0.88
N ARG A 68 10.83 2.66 -0.84
CA ARG A 68 11.32 1.34 -1.27
C ARG A 68 10.91 0.18 -0.36
N ARG A 69 10.75 0.43 0.94
CA ARG A 69 10.46 -0.62 1.92
C ARG A 69 9.11 -0.33 2.55
N PHE A 70 8.08 -1.03 2.08
CA PHE A 70 6.71 -0.83 2.53
C PHE A 70 6.57 -0.88 4.07
N GLU A 71 7.26 -1.80 4.74
CA GLU A 71 7.31 -1.84 6.21
C GLU A 71 7.85 -0.55 6.83
N ARG A 72 8.94 0.02 6.29
CA ARG A 72 9.49 1.29 6.76
C ARG A 72 8.55 2.46 6.49
N MET A 73 7.84 2.46 5.35
CA MET A 73 6.79 3.44 5.08
C MET A 73 5.70 3.38 6.17
N LEU A 74 5.28 2.18 6.57
CA LEU A 74 4.25 2.02 7.59
C LEU A 74 4.70 2.48 8.99
N ASN A 75 6.01 2.45 9.29
CA ASN A 75 6.55 2.99 10.54
C ASN A 75 6.37 4.52 10.68
N ASP A 76 6.04 5.23 9.60
CA ASP A 76 5.63 6.64 9.68
C ASP A 76 4.25 6.80 10.34
N PHE A 77 3.44 5.75 10.47
CA PHE A 77 2.15 5.79 11.15
C PHE A 77 2.24 5.24 12.59
N ASP A 78 1.45 5.81 13.50
CA ASP A 78 1.35 5.33 14.90
C ASP A 78 0.97 3.84 14.98
N SER A 79 0.17 3.36 14.02
CA SER A 79 -0.29 1.97 13.92
C SER A 79 0.56 1.10 12.98
N GLY A 80 1.78 1.52 12.62
CA GLY A 80 2.60 0.90 11.57
C GLY A 80 2.75 -0.62 11.66
N THR A 81 3.07 -1.15 12.84
CA THR A 81 3.22 -2.60 13.08
C THR A 81 1.92 -3.38 12.83
N VAL A 82 0.78 -2.83 13.26
CA VAL A 82 -0.54 -3.46 13.07
C VAL A 82 -0.89 -3.46 11.59
N LEU A 83 -0.70 -2.33 10.90
CA LEU A 83 -0.95 -2.20 9.46
C LEU A 83 -0.08 -3.17 8.65
N TYR A 84 1.18 -3.33 9.04
CA TYR A 84 2.08 -4.28 8.37
C TYR A 84 1.64 -5.73 8.58
N THR A 85 1.13 -6.05 9.77
CA THR A 85 0.59 -7.37 10.07
C THR A 85 -0.63 -7.68 9.20
N PHE A 86 -1.57 -6.73 9.06
CA PHE A 86 -2.70 -6.88 8.14
C PHE A 86 -2.27 -7.06 6.69
N PHE A 87 -1.29 -6.28 6.24
CA PHE A 87 -0.71 -6.45 4.91
C PHE A 87 -0.11 -7.85 4.72
N ARG A 88 0.76 -8.29 5.62
CA ARG A 88 1.42 -9.61 5.55
C ARG A 88 0.41 -10.75 5.53
N PHE A 89 -0.64 -10.64 6.34
CA PHE A 89 -1.73 -11.60 6.37
C PHE A 89 -2.47 -11.66 5.03
N LEU A 90 -2.88 -10.52 4.47
CA LEU A 90 -3.56 -10.46 3.17
C LEU A 90 -2.67 -10.93 2.02
N SER A 91 -1.38 -10.60 2.05
CA SER A 91 -0.42 -11.10 1.06
C SER A 91 -0.29 -12.62 1.09
N GLY A 92 -0.32 -13.22 2.28
CA GLY A 92 -0.30 -14.68 2.44
C GLY A 92 -1.50 -15.40 1.84
N LEU A 93 -2.64 -14.71 1.70
CA LEU A 93 -3.86 -15.23 1.08
C LEU A 93 -4.00 -14.90 -0.41
N SER A 94 -3.18 -13.98 -0.90
CA SER A 94 -3.18 -13.57 -2.31
C SER A 94 -2.33 -14.48 -3.19
N HIS A 95 -1.47 -15.30 -2.59
CA HIS A 95 -0.63 -16.27 -3.28
C HIS A 95 -1.05 -17.69 -2.92
N PRO A 96 -0.76 -18.69 -3.79
CA PRO A 96 -0.92 -20.09 -3.45
C PRO A 96 -0.18 -20.40 -2.15
N SER A 97 -0.94 -20.68 -1.09
CA SER A 97 -0.42 -20.99 0.24
C SER A 97 -1.16 -22.19 0.81
N THR A 98 -0.56 -22.85 1.80
CA THR A 98 -1.19 -23.98 2.49
C THR A 98 -2.52 -23.56 3.11
N SER A 99 -2.58 -22.37 3.72
CA SER A 99 -3.82 -21.82 4.28
C SER A 99 -4.95 -21.68 3.24
N LEU A 100 -4.62 -21.32 2.00
CA LEU A 100 -5.60 -21.26 0.93
C LEU A 100 -6.03 -22.66 0.49
N ILE A 101 -5.10 -23.62 0.38
CA ILE A 101 -5.42 -25.01 0.05
C ILE A 101 -6.31 -25.63 1.12
N ASP A 102 -5.99 -25.43 2.39
CA ASP A 102 -6.75 -25.92 3.55
C ASP A 102 -8.19 -25.38 3.49
N ALA A 103 -8.36 -24.10 3.16
CA ALA A 103 -9.69 -23.48 3.03
C ALA A 103 -10.55 -24.11 1.91
N TYR A 104 -9.94 -24.68 0.86
CA TYR A 104 -10.63 -25.30 -0.27
C TYR A 104 -10.61 -26.83 -0.24
N THR A 105 -10.04 -27.45 0.79
CA THR A 105 -10.03 -28.90 0.94
C THR A 105 -11.01 -29.34 2.02
N ASP A 106 -11.57 -30.52 1.84
CA ASP A 106 -12.37 -31.20 2.84
C ASP A 106 -11.81 -32.60 3.05
N THR A 107 -11.61 -32.97 4.31
CA THR A 107 -11.13 -34.31 4.66
C THR A 107 -12.22 -35.01 5.43
N ASP A 108 -12.77 -36.07 4.86
CA ASP A 108 -13.74 -36.91 5.56
C ASP A 108 -13.02 -37.61 6.72
N GLU A 109 -13.43 -37.33 7.96
CA GLU A 109 -12.80 -37.87 9.17
C GLU A 109 -12.84 -39.41 9.23
N ARG A 110 -13.86 -40.03 8.63
CA ARG A 110 -14.06 -41.48 8.66
C ARG A 110 -13.25 -42.20 7.59
N THR A 111 -13.18 -41.64 6.38
CA THR A 111 -12.52 -42.29 5.23
C THR A 111 -11.13 -41.74 4.95
N ARG A 112 -10.77 -40.60 5.55
CA ARG A 112 -9.58 -39.78 5.22
C ARG A 112 -9.50 -39.39 3.75
N ALA A 113 -10.60 -39.48 3.02
CA ALA A 113 -10.66 -39.04 1.64
C ALA A 113 -10.58 -37.50 1.59
N VAL A 114 -9.73 -36.98 0.71
CA VAL A 114 -9.61 -35.54 0.46
C VAL A 114 -10.45 -35.19 -0.75
N SER A 115 -11.32 -34.19 -0.61
CA SER A 115 -12.09 -33.61 -1.71
C SER A 115 -11.90 -32.10 -1.78
N LEU A 116 -12.19 -31.53 -2.94
CA LEU A 116 -12.10 -30.08 -3.16
C LEU A 116 -13.48 -29.45 -3.00
N ARG A 117 -13.53 -28.34 -2.27
CA ARG A 117 -14.71 -27.50 -2.13
C ARG A 117 -14.74 -26.47 -3.27
N HIS A 118 -15.92 -26.13 -3.75
CA HIS A 118 -16.09 -25.02 -4.70
C HIS A 118 -16.00 -23.65 -4.00
N ARG A 119 -16.30 -23.59 -2.70
CA ARG A 119 -16.24 -22.37 -1.89
C ARG A 119 -15.32 -22.61 -0.71
N ALA A 120 -14.48 -21.61 -0.41
CA ALA A 120 -13.63 -21.61 0.76
C ALA A 120 -14.46 -21.77 2.05
N ALA A 121 -14.00 -22.63 2.95
CA ALA A 121 -14.45 -22.66 4.33
C ALA A 121 -13.85 -21.47 5.07
N LEU A 122 -14.63 -20.38 5.15
CA LEU A 122 -14.25 -19.14 5.83
C LEU A 122 -14.96 -19.09 7.19
N ASP A 123 -14.58 -19.96 8.12
CA ASP A 123 -15.22 -20.12 9.44
C ASP A 123 -15.28 -18.80 10.22
N GLY A 124 -16.35 -18.01 10.02
CA GLY A 124 -16.57 -16.72 10.69
C GLY A 124 -15.64 -15.57 10.26
N ALA A 125 -14.73 -15.79 9.30
CA ALA A 125 -13.77 -14.76 8.88
C ALA A 125 -14.36 -13.68 7.93
N GLU A 126 -15.55 -13.93 7.38
CA GLU A 126 -16.22 -13.05 6.40
C GLU A 126 -16.38 -11.60 6.91
N ALA A 127 -16.81 -11.42 8.16
CA ALA A 127 -16.96 -10.10 8.76
C ALA A 127 -15.62 -9.33 8.85
N THR A 128 -14.54 -10.02 9.22
CA THR A 128 -13.19 -9.45 9.27
C THR A 128 -12.72 -9.01 7.89
N TRP A 129 -13.01 -9.80 6.85
CA TRP A 129 -12.66 -9.45 5.47
C TRP A 129 -13.41 -8.22 4.97
N THR A 130 -14.71 -8.20 5.18
CA THR A 130 -15.54 -7.05 4.85
C THR A 130 -15.03 -5.81 5.57
N TRP A 131 -14.71 -5.92 6.85
CA TRP A 131 -14.16 -4.81 7.62
C TRP A 131 -12.84 -4.29 7.05
N LEU A 132 -11.87 -5.16 6.76
CA LEU A 132 -10.58 -4.76 6.15
C LEU A 132 -10.75 -4.08 4.78
N ILE A 133 -11.70 -4.55 3.96
CA ILE A 133 -12.02 -3.92 2.68
C ILE A 133 -12.59 -2.52 2.90
N VAL A 134 -13.52 -2.37 3.85
CA VAL A 134 -14.10 -1.06 4.18
C VAL A 134 -13.01 -0.10 4.68
N LEU A 135 -12.08 -0.55 5.54
CA LEU A 135 -10.94 0.26 5.96
C LEU A 135 -10.10 0.74 4.78
N ALA A 136 -9.73 -0.17 3.87
CA ALA A 136 -8.94 0.17 2.69
C ALA A 136 -9.65 1.20 1.80
N LEU A 137 -10.97 1.09 1.64
CA LEU A 137 -11.77 2.04 0.86
C LEU A 137 -11.86 3.41 1.55
N VAL A 138 -12.13 3.44 2.86
CA VAL A 138 -12.17 4.68 3.65
C VAL A 138 -10.82 5.40 3.59
N TRP A 139 -9.72 4.68 3.74
CA TRP A 139 -8.38 5.26 3.66
C TRP A 139 -8.02 5.72 2.25
N ALA A 140 -8.33 4.95 1.21
CA ALA A 140 -8.08 5.39 -0.16
C ALA A 140 -8.87 6.66 -0.50
N TRP A 141 -10.15 6.70 -0.15
CA TRP A 141 -11.01 7.85 -0.42
C TRP A 141 -10.58 9.06 0.41
N SER A 142 -10.29 8.90 1.69
CA SER A 142 -9.85 10.02 2.54
C SER A 142 -8.52 10.63 2.05
N ALA A 143 -7.60 9.79 1.54
CA ALA A 143 -6.38 10.29 0.92
C ALA A 143 -6.67 11.07 -0.36
N LEU A 144 -7.56 10.58 -1.23
CA LEU A 144 -7.97 11.30 -2.43
C LEU A 144 -8.65 12.64 -2.11
N ASP A 145 -9.58 12.64 -1.15
CA ASP A 145 -10.30 13.82 -0.67
C ASP A 145 -9.36 14.90 -0.11
N SER A 146 -8.23 14.49 0.47
CA SER A 146 -7.22 15.44 0.98
C SER A 146 -6.43 16.17 -0.12
N VAL A 147 -6.34 15.61 -1.32
CA VAL A 147 -5.55 16.17 -2.44
C VAL A 147 -6.44 16.94 -3.43
N SER A 148 -7.72 16.58 -3.53
CA SER A 148 -8.69 17.25 -4.39
C SER A 148 -9.22 18.54 -3.75
N SER A 149 -9.23 19.65 -4.50
CA SER A 149 -9.89 20.90 -4.08
C SER A 149 -11.42 20.81 -4.13
N GLU A 150 -11.95 19.82 -4.84
CA GLU A 150 -13.39 19.63 -5.10
C GLU A 150 -14.04 18.59 -4.18
N SER A 151 -13.31 18.07 -3.17
CA SER A 151 -13.77 16.94 -2.35
C SER A 151 -14.15 17.34 -0.91
N PRO A 152 -15.45 17.56 -0.64
CA PRO A 152 -16.00 17.93 0.67
C PRO A 152 -16.57 16.73 1.47
N ASP A 153 -16.33 15.49 1.07
CA ASP A 153 -16.95 14.31 1.70
C ASP A 153 -16.32 13.94 3.06
N ARG A 154 -15.46 14.80 3.59
CA ARG A 154 -14.82 14.67 4.92
C ARG A 154 -15.80 14.31 6.02
N HIS A 155 -17.00 14.90 6.02
CA HIS A 155 -18.00 14.61 7.03
C HIS A 155 -18.54 13.17 6.91
N TYR A 156 -18.83 12.74 5.69
CA TYR A 156 -19.28 11.38 5.40
C TYR A 156 -18.19 10.36 5.76
N LEU A 157 -16.95 10.56 5.30
CA LEU A 157 -15.83 9.66 5.58
C LEU A 157 -15.51 9.56 7.08
N ARG A 158 -15.63 10.65 7.82
CA ARG A 158 -15.52 10.64 9.29
C ARG A 158 -16.66 9.86 9.96
N SER A 159 -17.87 9.88 9.42
CA SER A 159 -18.99 9.06 9.92
C SER A 159 -18.70 7.58 9.72
N VAL A 160 -18.35 7.18 8.49
CA VAL A 160 -18.02 5.79 8.16
C VAL A 160 -16.83 5.29 8.98
N ALA A 161 -15.79 6.11 9.15
CA ALA A 161 -14.65 5.76 10.00
C ALA A 161 -15.07 5.53 11.46
N ARG A 162 -15.94 6.38 12.01
CA ARG A 162 -16.44 6.23 13.38
C ARG A 162 -17.28 4.96 13.54
N GLU A 163 -18.17 4.67 12.59
CA GLU A 163 -19.01 3.47 12.59
C GLU A 163 -18.17 2.18 12.51
N THR A 164 -17.04 2.24 11.82
CA THR A 164 -16.11 1.10 11.65
C THR A 164 -15.01 1.04 12.72
N GLY A 165 -15.00 1.96 13.68
CA GLY A 165 -14.04 2.00 14.78
C GLY A 165 -12.61 2.38 14.37
N THR A 166 -12.45 3.15 13.28
CA THR A 166 -11.16 3.59 12.75
C THR A 166 -11.06 5.11 12.62
N ALA A 167 -9.88 5.59 12.22
CA ALA A 167 -9.69 6.96 11.76
C ALA A 167 -9.76 7.03 10.22
N ALA A 168 -10.41 8.07 9.70
CA ALA A 168 -10.50 8.31 8.26
C ALA A 168 -9.12 8.61 7.64
N MET A 169 -8.31 9.38 8.37
CA MET A 169 -6.90 9.61 8.05
C MET A 169 -6.03 8.92 9.09
N LEU A 170 -4.98 8.23 8.65
CA LEU A 170 -4.03 7.59 9.54
C LEU A 170 -3.17 8.64 10.25
N GLU A 171 -2.98 8.45 11.55
CA GLU A 171 -2.13 9.32 12.36
C GLU A 171 -0.65 8.98 12.13
N LEU A 172 0.13 10.02 11.84
CA LEU A 172 1.58 9.91 11.77
C LEU A 172 2.18 9.68 13.16
N SER A 173 3.28 8.92 13.22
CA SER A 173 4.08 8.75 14.42
C SER A 173 4.64 10.09 14.91
N ALA A 174 4.94 10.18 16.21
CA ALA A 174 5.51 11.40 16.78
C ALA A 174 6.79 11.87 16.04
N GLU A 175 7.62 10.92 15.62
CA GLU A 175 8.82 11.18 14.82
C GLU A 175 8.47 11.69 13.42
N ALA A 176 7.54 11.02 12.71
CA ALA A 176 7.12 11.44 11.38
C ALA A 176 6.41 12.81 11.39
N LYS A 177 5.61 13.10 12.43
CA LYS A 177 4.99 14.42 12.67
C LYS A 177 6.05 15.50 12.84
N ARG A 178 7.09 15.24 13.65
CA ARG A 178 8.22 16.16 13.83
C ARG A 178 8.95 16.41 12.51
N GLN A 179 9.24 15.35 11.76
CA GLN A 179 9.95 15.49 10.48
C GLN A 179 9.13 16.28 9.47
N LYS A 180 7.83 15.98 9.34
CA LYS A 180 6.90 16.74 8.49
C LYS A 180 6.87 18.22 8.86
N PHE A 181 6.82 18.54 10.15
CA PHE A 181 6.85 19.93 10.61
C PHE A 181 8.15 20.65 10.22
N LEU A 182 9.30 19.99 10.38
CA LEU A 182 10.59 20.54 9.94
C LEU A 182 10.61 20.76 8.42
N ASP A 183 10.10 19.79 7.66
CA ASP A 183 10.00 19.86 6.20
C ASP A 183 9.15 21.06 5.74
N GLU A 184 7.99 21.28 6.38
CA GLU A 184 7.10 22.42 6.11
C GLU A 184 7.73 23.76 6.53
N TYR A 185 8.41 23.78 7.68
CA TYR A 185 9.10 24.96 8.20
C TYR A 185 10.26 25.40 7.30
N GLU A 186 11.05 24.45 6.81
CA GLU A 186 12.15 24.71 5.89
C GLU A 186 11.66 25.16 4.50
N ALA A 187 10.58 24.55 3.99
CA ALA A 187 9.98 24.95 2.71
C ALA A 187 9.45 26.41 2.73
N GLY A 188 8.99 26.89 3.89
CA GLY A 188 8.54 28.27 4.07
C GLY A 188 9.67 29.30 4.18
N ARG A 189 10.91 28.87 4.45
CA ARG A 189 12.08 29.77 4.49
C ARG A 189 12.65 29.93 3.09
N ARG A 190 12.40 31.10 2.47
CA ARG A 190 13.16 31.49 1.26
C ARG A 190 14.66 31.35 1.55
N PRO A 191 15.45 30.80 0.62
CA PRO A 191 16.90 30.79 0.75
C PRO A 191 17.35 32.23 0.97
N ARG A 192 18.09 32.49 2.06
CA ARG A 192 18.82 33.75 2.21
C ARG A 192 19.93 33.73 1.16
N THR A 193 19.63 34.28 -0.02
CA THR A 193 20.62 34.73 -1.00
C THR A 193 21.27 36.02 -0.53
#